data_AF-A0A960KCA4-F1
#
_entry.id   AF-A0A960KCA4-F1
#
_cell.length_a   1.000
_cell.length_b   1.000
_cell.length_c   1.000
_cell.angle_alpha   90.00
_cell.angle_beta   90.00
_cell.angle_gamma   90.00
#
_symmetry.space_group_name_H-M   'P 1'
#
loop_
_entity.id
_entity.type
_entity.pdbx_description
1 polymer ?
#
loop_
_entity_poly.entity_id
_entity_poly.type
_entity_poly.pdbx_seq_one_letter_code
_entity_poly.pdbx_strand_id
1 'polypeptide(L)'
;MGEVIPPPGQPADALGPVDEPVPAPTATSDEVVVDPAGADDGFVRLDHRLAAWWGWLTRRWGDDPGRAVEAVVSAATVIVCTAVILGALHPGDLWSTTTPTGGDMGAHVWGPRYLADHLLPHWRLTGWTPDWYDGFPAYQFYMVVPSLFVVALFVGLPWYAGVVVVLLALAGIVAAWWFPRLYRWRWFLTVVGAVVVVLAVPIPYNRSFKLVTAAGLLAMPVACWFLARASRLPFPVPPLAAAASLLFVFNHDPAYNNTGNIIGGNFTSTMAGEFAFSIGLTLSIVYLGVAVRGLRTGRHRALAAVLFALAGLCHLIPAFFVLACTVGLFLVSPGKGRFRWLATTVPVAGLLTAFWVVP
;
A
#
# COMPACT_ATOMS: atom_id res chain seq x y z
N MET A 1 36.01 2.15 -60.14
CA MET A 1 35.99 2.72 -61.51
C MET A 1 34.97 1.90 -62.27
N GLY A 2 33.87 2.39 -62.85
CA GLY A 2 33.20 3.67 -62.96
C GLY A 2 31.85 3.35 -63.64
N GLU A 3 30.80 4.11 -63.30
CA GLU A 3 29.40 3.99 -63.75
C GLU A 3 29.21 3.97 -65.27
N VAL A 4 28.09 3.39 -65.77
CA VAL A 4 27.17 4.01 -66.76
C VAL A 4 25.76 3.34 -66.71
N ILE A 5 24.70 4.16 -66.69
CA ILE A 5 23.25 3.88 -66.92
C ILE A 5 22.70 5.13 -67.71
N PRO A 6 21.54 5.19 -68.43
CA PRO A 6 20.71 4.30 -69.29
C PRO A 6 20.46 4.96 -70.70
N PRO A 7 19.36 4.77 -71.52
CA PRO A 7 17.94 5.18 -71.22
C PRO A 7 16.86 4.27 -71.96
N PRO A 8 15.56 4.65 -72.18
CA PRO A 8 14.40 3.82 -71.80
C PRO A 8 13.42 3.48 -72.98
N GLY A 9 12.35 2.69 -72.71
CA GLY A 9 11.19 2.60 -73.62
C GLY A 9 10.22 1.43 -73.36
N GLN A 10 8.97 1.75 -72.99
CA GLN A 10 7.79 0.86 -73.08
C GLN A 10 7.18 0.90 -74.49
N PRO A 11 6.33 -0.08 -74.87
CA PRO A 11 4.95 0.29 -75.21
C PRO A 11 3.87 -0.77 -74.87
N ALA A 12 2.60 -0.33 -74.70
CA ALA A 12 1.40 -0.82 -75.40
C ALA A 12 0.09 -0.41 -74.68
N ASP A 13 -0.68 0.48 -75.33
CA ASP A 13 -2.10 0.40 -75.76
C ASP A 13 -3.17 -0.29 -74.86
N ALA A 14 -4.46 0.06 -74.82
CA ALA A 14 -5.32 1.14 -75.33
C ALA A 14 -6.78 0.86 -74.83
N LEU A 15 -7.56 1.92 -74.53
CA LEU A 15 -9.02 2.17 -74.74
C LEU A 15 -10.08 1.14 -74.28
N GLY A 16 -11.22 1.42 -73.60
CA GLY A 16 -12.04 2.59 -73.17
C GLY A 16 -13.26 2.04 -72.34
N PRO A 17 -14.45 2.68 -72.14
CA PRO A 17 -14.93 4.03 -72.49
C PRO A 17 -15.63 4.85 -71.35
N VAL A 18 -15.76 6.16 -71.60
CA VAL A 18 -16.77 7.21 -71.26
C VAL A 18 -17.72 7.04 -70.04
N ASP A 19 -17.74 8.07 -69.16
CA ASP A 19 -18.92 8.52 -68.38
C ASP A 19 -18.89 10.06 -68.16
N GLU A 20 -20.06 10.70 -68.29
CA GLU A 20 -20.31 12.16 -68.20
C GLU A 20 -20.25 12.74 -66.77
N PRO A 21 -20.08 14.07 -66.59
CA PRO A 21 -19.96 14.67 -65.26
C PRO A 21 -21.32 14.98 -64.61
N VAL A 22 -21.56 14.45 -63.41
CA VAL A 22 -22.70 14.78 -62.54
C VAL A 22 -22.40 16.06 -61.73
N PRO A 23 -23.33 17.02 -61.60
CA PRO A 23 -23.06 18.32 -60.97
C PRO A 23 -23.04 18.25 -59.43
N ALA A 24 -22.22 19.11 -58.83
CA ALA A 24 -22.04 19.23 -57.38
C ALA A 24 -23.32 19.74 -56.67
N PRO A 25 -23.73 19.16 -55.53
CA PRO A 25 -24.76 19.75 -54.70
C PRO A 25 -24.19 20.91 -53.87
N THR A 26 -24.84 22.05 -54.02
CA THR A 26 -24.67 23.32 -53.31
C THR A 26 -24.64 23.15 -51.80
N ALA A 27 -23.62 23.73 -51.17
CA ALA A 27 -23.51 23.90 -49.73
C ALA A 27 -24.70 24.70 -49.18
N THR A 28 -25.51 24.08 -48.33
CA THR A 28 -26.31 24.80 -47.35
C THR A 28 -25.45 24.94 -46.10
N SER A 29 -25.16 26.19 -45.76
CA SER A 29 -24.40 26.60 -44.59
C SER A 29 -25.23 26.36 -43.33
N ASP A 30 -25.07 25.19 -42.72
CA ASP A 30 -25.21 25.10 -41.27
C ASP A 30 -23.92 25.65 -40.66
N GLU A 31 -23.97 26.91 -40.24
CA GLU A 31 -22.96 27.52 -39.39
C GLU A 31 -22.83 26.68 -38.11
N VAL A 32 -21.84 25.78 -38.11
CA VAL A 32 -21.28 25.28 -36.86
C VAL A 32 -20.64 26.49 -36.19
N VAL A 33 -21.35 27.06 -35.22
CA VAL A 33 -20.78 27.99 -34.25
C VAL A 33 -19.67 27.25 -33.51
N VAL A 34 -18.45 27.36 -34.02
CA VAL A 34 -17.24 26.95 -33.30
C VAL A 34 -17.01 28.01 -32.24
N ASP A 35 -17.43 27.70 -31.01
CA ASP A 35 -17.03 28.46 -29.83
C ASP A 35 -15.49 28.46 -29.75
N PRO A 36 -14.82 29.62 -29.89
CA PRO A 36 -13.36 29.67 -29.92
C PRO A 36 -12.73 29.59 -28.51
N ALA A 37 -13.52 29.36 -27.47
CA ALA A 37 -13.05 29.27 -26.08
C ALA A 37 -13.08 27.83 -25.53
N GLY A 38 -12.41 26.90 -26.21
CA GLY A 38 -12.32 25.52 -25.76
C GLY A 38 -10.99 24.90 -26.13
N ALA A 39 -9.88 25.38 -25.54
CA ALA A 39 -8.73 24.51 -25.40
C ALA A 39 -9.22 23.26 -24.66
N ASP A 40 -9.23 22.12 -25.36
CA ASP A 40 -9.68 20.82 -24.86
C ASP A 40 -8.65 20.35 -23.81
N ASP A 41 -8.68 21.01 -22.65
CA ASP A 41 -8.02 20.57 -21.43
C ASP A 41 -8.65 19.21 -21.14
N GLY A 42 -7.99 18.10 -21.51
CA GLY A 42 -8.49 16.71 -21.48
C GLY A 42 -8.92 16.17 -20.10
N PHE A 43 -9.68 16.95 -19.35
CA PHE A 43 -10.25 16.74 -18.04
C PHE A 43 -11.74 16.47 -18.20
N VAL A 44 -12.10 15.20 -18.07
CA VAL A 44 -13.49 14.76 -18.11
C VAL A 44 -14.16 15.08 -16.76
N ARG A 45 -15.34 15.70 -16.79
CA ARG A 45 -16.13 16.02 -15.58
C ARG A 45 -16.58 14.75 -14.83
N LEU A 46 -16.87 14.90 -13.53
CA LEU A 46 -17.10 13.78 -12.62
C LEU A 46 -18.34 12.94 -12.99
N ASP A 47 -19.41 13.58 -13.44
CA ASP A 47 -20.64 12.96 -13.95
C ASP A 47 -20.38 12.03 -15.15
N HIS A 48 -19.65 12.52 -16.16
CA HIS A 48 -19.26 11.75 -17.33
C HIS A 48 -18.33 10.59 -16.96
N ARG A 49 -17.51 10.77 -15.92
CA ARG A 49 -16.63 9.71 -15.41
C ARG A 49 -17.37 8.64 -14.64
N LEU A 50 -18.40 9.01 -13.88
CA LEU A 50 -19.29 8.04 -13.21
C LEU A 50 -20.05 7.23 -14.26
N ALA A 51 -20.60 7.88 -15.28
CA ALA A 51 -21.25 7.21 -16.40
C ALA A 51 -20.28 6.29 -17.18
N ALA A 52 -19.06 6.76 -17.47
CA ALA A 52 -18.02 5.96 -18.12
C ALA A 52 -17.55 4.79 -17.25
N TRP A 53 -17.44 4.99 -15.93
CA TRP A 53 -17.09 3.94 -14.98
C TRP A 53 -18.19 2.87 -14.88
N TRP A 54 -19.45 3.29 -14.84
CA TRP A 54 -20.60 2.39 -14.89
C TRP A 54 -20.63 1.60 -16.20
N GLY A 55 -20.50 2.29 -17.33
CA GLY A 55 -20.41 1.67 -18.65
C GLY A 55 -19.17 0.77 -18.83
N TRP A 56 -18.08 1.06 -18.12
CA TRP A 56 -16.90 0.20 -18.07
C TRP A 56 -17.14 -1.05 -17.21
N LEU A 57 -17.83 -0.93 -16.07
CA LEU A 57 -18.19 -2.07 -15.23
C LEU A 57 -19.10 -3.05 -15.96
N THR A 58 -20.15 -2.53 -16.62
CA THR A 58 -21.09 -3.35 -17.39
C THR A 58 -20.41 -4.05 -18.56
N ARG A 59 -19.59 -3.32 -19.33
CA ARG A 59 -18.77 -3.90 -20.41
C ARG A 59 -17.77 -4.92 -19.90
N ARG A 60 -17.09 -4.67 -18.79
CA ARG A 60 -16.13 -5.62 -18.21
C ARG A 60 -16.78 -6.95 -17.84
N TRP A 61 -18.03 -6.92 -17.39
CA TRP A 61 -18.82 -8.13 -17.15
C TRP A 61 -19.24 -8.85 -18.43
N GLY A 62 -19.54 -8.11 -19.50
CA GLY A 62 -19.90 -8.67 -20.80
C GLY A 62 -18.71 -9.21 -21.61
N ASP A 63 -17.60 -8.49 -21.62
CA ASP A 63 -16.45 -8.74 -22.50
C ASP A 63 -15.50 -9.82 -21.95
N ASP A 64 -15.33 -9.89 -20.61
CA ASP A 64 -14.44 -10.84 -19.95
C ASP A 64 -15.00 -11.23 -18.56
N PRO A 65 -16.08 -12.03 -18.54
CA PRO A 65 -16.72 -12.44 -17.30
C PRO A 65 -15.76 -13.20 -16.38
N GLY A 66 -14.77 -13.92 -16.95
CA GLY A 66 -13.76 -14.64 -16.19
C GLY A 66 -12.90 -13.73 -15.31
N ARG A 67 -12.40 -12.61 -15.85
CA ARG A 67 -11.65 -11.63 -15.04
C ARG A 67 -12.50 -10.88 -14.03
N ALA A 68 -13.78 -10.66 -14.35
CA ALA A 68 -14.72 -10.07 -13.39
C ALA A 68 -14.93 -11.01 -12.20
N VAL A 69 -15.15 -12.30 -12.45
CA VAL A 69 -15.27 -13.35 -11.43
C VAL A 69 -13.98 -13.47 -10.61
N GLU A 70 -12.79 -13.51 -11.24
CA GLU A 70 -11.51 -13.54 -10.52
C GLU A 70 -11.38 -12.37 -9.53
N ALA A 71 -11.75 -11.16 -9.96
CA ALA A 71 -11.68 -9.96 -9.13
C ALA A 71 -12.68 -10.00 -7.97
N VAL A 72 -13.92 -10.43 -8.23
CA VAL A 72 -14.97 -10.57 -7.20
C VAL A 72 -14.57 -11.63 -6.18
N VAL A 73 -14.13 -12.82 -6.63
CA VAL A 73 -13.67 -13.90 -5.74
C VAL A 73 -12.48 -13.42 -4.91
N SER A 74 -11.49 -12.77 -5.53
CA SER A 74 -10.34 -12.20 -4.80
C SER A 74 -10.76 -11.22 -3.71
N ALA A 75 -11.61 -10.25 -4.05
CA ALA A 75 -12.09 -9.25 -3.10
C ALA A 75 -12.92 -9.89 -1.98
N ALA A 76 -13.85 -10.78 -2.33
CA ALA A 76 -14.68 -11.51 -1.37
C ALA A 76 -13.82 -12.35 -0.41
N THR A 77 -12.83 -13.09 -0.92
CA THR A 77 -11.94 -13.88 -0.06
C THR A 77 -11.15 -13.00 0.91
N VAL A 78 -10.56 -11.90 0.44
CA VAL A 78 -9.84 -10.96 1.33
C VAL A 78 -10.76 -10.36 2.39
N ILE A 79 -11.97 -9.92 1.99
CA ILE A 79 -12.97 -9.36 2.91
C ILE A 79 -13.38 -10.39 3.95
N VAL A 80 -13.73 -11.61 3.54
CA VAL A 80 -14.14 -12.69 4.44
C VAL A 80 -13.01 -13.06 5.40
N CYS A 81 -11.78 -13.24 4.90
CA CYS A 81 -10.63 -13.54 5.75
C CYS A 81 -10.38 -12.43 6.79
N THR A 82 -10.41 -11.17 6.36
CA THR A 82 -10.25 -10.02 7.25
C THR A 82 -11.38 -9.95 8.28
N ALA A 83 -12.62 -10.22 7.87
CA ALA A 83 -13.78 -10.23 8.75
C ALA A 83 -13.73 -11.36 9.79
N VAL A 84 -13.22 -12.54 9.43
CA VAL A 84 -12.98 -13.65 10.37
C VAL A 84 -11.95 -13.25 11.43
N ILE A 85 -10.83 -12.63 11.03
CA ILE A 85 -9.83 -12.10 11.97
C ILE A 85 -10.44 -11.02 12.86
N LEU A 86 -11.18 -10.07 12.27
CA LEU A 86 -11.85 -9.01 13.03
C LEU A 86 -12.86 -9.56 14.03
N GLY A 87 -13.61 -10.60 13.65
CA GLY A 87 -14.55 -11.30 14.53
C GLY A 87 -13.85 -11.95 15.73
N ALA A 88 -12.70 -12.60 15.49
CA ALA A 88 -11.89 -13.20 16.55
C ALA A 88 -11.20 -12.17 17.47
N LEU A 89 -11.00 -10.93 17.00
CA LEU A 89 -10.50 -9.83 17.83
C LEU A 89 -11.57 -9.19 18.73
N HIS A 90 -12.85 -9.60 18.60
CA HIS A 90 -13.99 -9.03 19.31
C HIS A 90 -14.07 -7.49 19.15
N PRO A 91 -14.73 -6.96 18.11
CA PRO A 91 -14.72 -5.53 17.79
C PRO A 91 -15.19 -4.61 18.93
N GLY A 92 -16.08 -5.11 19.80
CA GLY A 92 -16.49 -4.40 21.02
C GLY A 92 -15.32 -4.17 21.99
N ASP A 93 -14.43 -5.16 22.14
CA ASP A 93 -13.25 -5.06 22.98
C ASP A 93 -12.16 -4.19 22.37
N LEU A 94 -12.01 -4.19 21.04
CA LEU A 94 -11.14 -3.25 20.34
C LEU A 94 -11.56 -1.78 20.59
N TRP A 95 -12.86 -1.52 20.65
CA TRP A 95 -13.39 -0.17 20.87
C TRP A 95 -13.64 0.19 22.35
N SER A 96 -13.50 -0.76 23.26
CA SER A 96 -13.65 -0.50 24.69
C SER A 96 -12.45 0.27 25.25
N THR A 97 -12.67 1.02 26.32
CA THR A 97 -11.63 1.82 26.99
C THR A 97 -10.83 1.02 28.01
N THR A 98 -10.99 -0.30 28.07
CA THR A 98 -10.18 -1.16 28.95
C THR A 98 -8.73 -1.21 28.48
N THR A 99 -7.80 -1.31 29.41
CA THR A 99 -6.38 -1.50 29.08
C THR A 99 -6.15 -2.94 28.62
N PRO A 100 -5.50 -3.18 27.46
CA PRO A 100 -5.18 -4.53 27.02
C PRO A 100 -4.18 -5.19 27.98
N THR A 101 -4.32 -6.50 28.16
CA THR A 101 -3.49 -7.32 29.06
C THR A 101 -3.29 -8.72 28.45
N GLY A 102 -2.42 -9.53 29.04
CA GLY A 102 -2.05 -10.87 28.58
C GLY A 102 -0.59 -10.94 28.15
N GLY A 103 0.15 -11.96 28.62
CA GLY A 103 1.59 -12.04 28.41
C GLY A 103 2.30 -10.73 28.79
N ASP A 104 3.20 -10.28 27.92
CA ASP A 104 3.95 -9.03 28.06
C ASP A 104 3.18 -7.80 27.55
N MET A 105 1.96 -7.98 27.02
CA MET A 105 1.15 -6.89 26.46
C MET A 105 0.95 -5.73 27.44
N GLY A 106 0.75 -6.03 28.72
CA GLY A 106 0.58 -5.01 29.76
C GLY A 106 1.80 -4.09 29.91
N ALA A 107 3.01 -4.63 29.74
CA ALA A 107 4.24 -3.85 29.79
C ALA A 107 4.37 -2.91 28.57
N HIS A 108 3.90 -3.34 27.40
CA HIS A 108 3.95 -2.53 26.18
C HIS A 108 3.05 -1.29 26.23
N VAL A 109 1.99 -1.29 27.05
CA VAL A 109 1.11 -0.13 27.24
C VAL A 109 1.88 1.07 27.81
N TRP A 110 2.96 0.87 28.55
CA TRP A 110 3.77 1.95 29.11
C TRP A 110 4.54 2.73 28.02
N GLY A 111 5.13 2.01 27.05
CA GLY A 111 6.09 2.59 26.10
C GLY A 111 5.56 3.80 25.33
N PRO A 112 4.45 3.69 24.58
CA PRO A 112 3.95 4.81 23.77
C PRO A 112 3.54 6.01 24.63
N ARG A 113 3.10 5.78 25.88
CA ARG A 113 2.80 6.86 26.82
C ARG A 113 4.07 7.57 27.28
N TYR A 114 5.12 6.83 27.64
CA TYR A 114 6.42 7.41 27.97
C TYR A 114 7.01 8.20 26.80
N LEU A 115 6.92 7.65 25.58
CA LEU A 115 7.34 8.30 24.34
C LEU A 115 6.63 9.64 24.12
N ALA A 116 5.31 9.68 24.30
CA ALA A 116 4.50 10.89 24.17
C ALA A 116 4.82 11.95 25.22
N ASP A 117 4.99 11.55 26.48
CA ASP A 117 5.09 12.49 27.60
C ASP A 117 6.50 13.01 27.83
N HIS A 118 7.53 12.19 27.58
CA HIS A 118 8.91 12.48 27.99
C HIS A 118 9.89 12.63 26.84
N LEU A 119 9.71 11.90 25.73
CA LEU A 119 10.70 11.85 24.65
C LEU A 119 10.37 12.80 23.51
N LEU A 120 9.17 12.68 22.93
CA LEU A 120 8.75 13.49 21.77
C LEU A 120 8.73 15.01 22.03
N PRO A 121 8.34 15.52 23.22
CA PRO A 121 8.41 16.95 23.51
C PRO A 121 9.84 17.51 23.44
N HIS A 122 10.84 16.65 23.63
CA HIS A 122 12.26 16.98 23.57
C HIS A 122 12.90 16.58 22.24
N TRP A 123 12.10 16.25 21.22
CA TRP A 123 12.56 15.78 19.90
C TRP A 123 13.44 14.54 19.97
N ARG A 124 13.17 13.66 20.95
CA ARG A 124 13.89 12.39 21.16
C ARG A 124 12.99 11.21 20.86
N LEU A 125 13.61 10.12 20.45
CA LEU A 125 12.96 8.81 20.27
C LEU A 125 13.47 7.76 21.27
N THR A 126 14.60 8.01 21.93
CA THR A 126 15.19 7.18 22.98
C THR A 126 15.56 8.03 24.20
N GLY A 127 15.68 7.42 25.37
CA GLY A 127 16.12 8.10 26.58
C GLY A 127 16.17 7.21 27.82
N TRP A 128 16.71 7.72 28.91
CA TRP A 128 16.70 7.04 30.21
C TRP A 128 15.37 7.29 30.92
N THR A 129 14.72 6.25 31.44
CA THR A 129 13.59 6.37 32.38
C THR A 129 14.03 5.94 33.78
N PRO A 130 13.56 6.59 34.87
CA PRO A 130 13.80 6.14 36.24
C PRO A 130 12.78 5.09 36.74
N ASP A 131 11.84 4.64 35.90
CA ASP A 131 10.67 3.85 36.35
C ASP A 131 11.00 2.50 37.00
N TRP A 132 11.57 1.55 36.25
CA TRP A 132 11.88 0.20 36.75
C TRP A 132 13.36 0.02 37.07
N TYR A 133 13.67 -0.70 38.15
CA TYR A 133 15.02 -1.16 38.52
C TYR A 133 16.13 -0.09 38.51
N ASP A 134 15.88 1.06 39.15
CA ASP A 134 16.80 2.24 39.15
C ASP A 134 16.99 2.90 37.76
N GLY A 135 16.17 2.46 36.81
CA GLY A 135 16.06 3.00 35.48
C GLY A 135 16.65 2.10 34.40
N PHE A 136 16.24 2.37 33.16
CA PHE A 136 16.71 1.63 31.98
C PHE A 136 16.66 2.51 30.73
N PRO A 137 17.40 2.16 29.67
CA PRO A 137 17.38 2.91 28.41
C PRO A 137 16.11 2.58 27.62
N ALA A 138 15.07 3.39 27.79
CA ALA A 138 13.82 3.30 27.06
C ALA A 138 14.06 3.45 25.55
N TYR A 139 13.45 2.54 24.79
CA TYR A 139 13.53 2.51 23.33
C TYR A 139 14.93 2.32 22.73
N GLN A 140 15.95 1.90 23.49
CA GLN A 140 17.26 1.56 22.89
C GLN A 140 17.21 0.27 22.07
N PHE A 141 16.43 -0.73 22.53
CA PHE A 141 16.32 -2.05 21.90
C PHE A 141 14.87 -2.40 21.52
N TYR A 142 13.94 -1.47 21.71
CA TYR A 142 12.51 -1.68 21.49
C TYR A 142 12.02 -1.02 20.19
N MET A 143 10.87 -1.48 19.71
CA MET A 143 10.35 -1.14 18.39
C MET A 143 9.58 0.19 18.40
N VAL A 144 10.13 1.20 17.74
CA VAL A 144 9.63 2.58 17.83
C VAL A 144 8.44 2.86 16.93
N VAL A 145 8.40 2.29 15.72
CA VAL A 145 7.36 2.63 14.72
C VAL A 145 5.94 2.27 15.19
N PRO A 146 5.68 1.07 15.73
CA PRO A 146 4.37 0.75 16.29
C PRO A 146 3.96 1.71 17.41
N SER A 147 4.91 2.07 18.28
CA SER A 147 4.65 3.02 19.37
C SER A 147 4.33 4.42 18.86
N LEU A 148 5.05 4.89 17.83
CA LEU A 148 4.76 6.16 17.16
C LEU A 148 3.38 6.16 16.51
N PHE A 149 2.93 5.06 15.93
CA PHE A 149 1.56 4.96 15.41
C PHE A 149 0.51 5.05 16.53
N VAL A 150 0.75 4.43 17.69
CA VAL A 150 -0.14 4.58 18.85
C VAL A 150 -0.23 6.04 19.28
N VAL A 151 0.92 6.73 19.41
CA VAL A 151 0.98 8.14 19.78
C VAL A 151 0.29 9.02 18.73
N ALA A 152 0.53 8.76 17.44
CA ALA A 152 -0.04 9.54 16.34
C ALA A 152 -1.57 9.48 16.32
N LEU A 153 -2.17 8.33 16.63
CA LEU A 153 -3.62 8.19 16.78
C LEU A 153 -4.14 8.83 18.08
N PHE A 154 -3.34 8.84 19.13
CA PHE A 154 -3.74 9.32 20.45
C PHE A 154 -3.71 10.86 20.59
N VAL A 155 -2.67 11.53 20.11
CA VAL A 155 -2.44 12.96 20.40
C VAL A 155 -3.50 13.84 19.74
N GLY A 156 -3.77 13.63 18.46
CA GLY A 156 -4.76 14.37 17.68
C GLY A 156 -4.66 15.91 17.78
N LEU A 157 -5.71 16.60 17.35
CA LEU A 157 -5.89 18.03 17.58
C LEU A 157 -7.00 18.28 18.61
N PRO A 158 -6.99 19.42 19.31
CA PRO A 158 -8.16 19.89 20.06
C PRO A 158 -9.39 19.91 19.14
N TRP A 159 -10.57 19.52 19.64
CA TRP A 159 -11.74 19.24 18.81
C TRP A 159 -12.10 20.36 17.82
N TYR A 160 -11.97 21.63 18.22
CA TYR A 160 -12.25 22.79 17.36
C TYR A 160 -11.26 22.88 16.18
N ALA A 161 -9.97 22.67 16.44
CA ALA A 161 -8.94 22.66 15.40
C ALA A 161 -9.04 21.40 14.54
N GLY A 162 -9.35 20.25 15.16
CA GLY A 162 -9.59 18.99 14.47
C GLY A 162 -10.72 19.10 13.45
N VAL A 163 -11.86 19.69 13.81
CA VAL A 163 -12.98 19.92 12.88
C VAL A 163 -12.54 20.76 11.68
N VAL A 164 -11.84 21.87 11.90
CA VAL A 164 -11.35 22.73 10.80
C VAL A 164 -10.42 21.96 9.88
N VAL A 165 -9.43 21.25 10.44
CA VAL A 165 -8.45 20.48 9.66
C VAL A 165 -9.12 19.35 8.88
N VAL A 166 -10.07 18.64 9.48
CA VAL A 166 -10.86 17.60 8.80
C VAL A 166 -11.65 18.18 7.64
N LEU A 167 -12.36 19.30 7.84
CA LEU A 167 -13.12 19.95 6.78
C LEU A 167 -12.21 20.42 5.63
N LEU A 168 -11.05 21.01 5.94
CA LEU A 168 -10.07 21.41 4.94
C LEU A 168 -9.49 20.21 4.17
N ALA A 169 -9.20 19.11 4.87
CA ALA A 169 -8.72 17.88 4.25
C ALA A 169 -9.78 17.28 3.31
N LEU A 170 -11.03 17.16 3.76
CA LEU A 170 -12.16 16.69 2.94
C LEU A 170 -12.40 17.60 1.72
N ALA A 171 -12.37 18.92 1.91
CA ALA A 171 -12.47 19.89 0.82
C ALA A 171 -11.31 19.73 -0.17
N GLY A 172 -10.08 19.51 0.31
CA GLY A 172 -8.91 19.22 -0.52
C GLY A 172 -9.06 17.94 -1.33
N ILE A 173 -9.60 16.87 -0.73
CA ILE A 173 -9.91 15.62 -1.45
C ILE A 173 -10.94 15.91 -2.55
N VAL A 174 -12.06 16.55 -2.22
CA VAL A 174 -13.11 16.87 -3.21
C VAL A 174 -12.53 17.73 -4.34
N ALA A 175 -11.79 18.79 -4.00
CA ALA A 175 -11.11 19.67 -4.95
C ALA A 175 -10.16 18.89 -5.87
N ALA A 176 -9.44 17.90 -5.35
CA ALA A 176 -8.53 17.08 -6.13
C ALA A 176 -9.23 16.21 -7.19
N TRP A 177 -10.50 15.87 -6.97
CA TRP A 177 -11.31 15.13 -7.93
C TRP A 177 -12.14 16.04 -8.85
N TRP A 178 -12.37 17.30 -8.46
CA TRP A 178 -13.24 18.25 -9.12
C TRP A 178 -12.51 19.24 -10.05
N PHE A 179 -11.29 19.66 -9.68
CA PHE A 179 -10.55 20.68 -10.44
C PHE A 179 -9.50 20.07 -11.38
N PRO A 180 -9.47 20.49 -12.68
CA PRO A 180 -8.53 19.97 -13.67
C PRO A 180 -7.06 20.05 -13.24
N ARG A 181 -6.67 21.20 -12.67
CA ARG A 181 -5.28 21.49 -12.27
C ARG A 181 -4.77 20.56 -11.15
N LEU A 182 -5.67 20.14 -10.24
CA LEU A 182 -5.34 19.29 -9.10
C LEU A 182 -5.49 17.79 -9.42
N TYR A 183 -6.23 17.46 -10.48
CA TYR A 183 -6.59 16.09 -10.83
C TYR A 183 -5.41 15.14 -11.06
N ARG A 184 -4.30 15.66 -11.59
CA ARG A 184 -3.04 14.90 -11.74
C ARG A 184 -2.48 14.41 -10.40
N TRP A 185 -2.80 15.11 -9.30
CA TRP A 185 -2.37 14.79 -7.93
C TRP A 185 -3.47 14.12 -7.10
N ARG A 186 -4.61 13.76 -7.70
CA ARG A 186 -5.79 13.30 -6.94
C ARG A 186 -5.52 12.19 -5.95
N TRP A 187 -4.75 11.17 -6.35
CA TRP A 187 -4.46 10.04 -5.47
C TRP A 187 -3.52 10.43 -4.34
N PHE A 188 -2.53 11.27 -4.63
CA PHE A 188 -1.66 11.82 -3.60
C PHE A 188 -2.46 12.64 -2.60
N LEU A 189 -3.28 13.59 -3.06
CA LEU A 189 -4.12 14.44 -2.20
C LEU A 189 -5.20 13.63 -1.45
N THR A 190 -5.72 12.56 -2.05
CA THR A 190 -6.69 11.67 -1.39
C THR A 190 -6.03 10.92 -0.25
N VAL A 191 -4.85 10.33 -0.48
CA VAL A 191 -4.11 9.60 0.56
C VAL A 191 -3.65 10.54 1.67
N VAL A 192 -3.05 11.67 1.32
CA VAL A 192 -2.61 12.67 2.31
C VAL A 192 -3.81 13.21 3.09
N GLY A 193 -4.90 13.57 2.42
CA GLY A 193 -6.12 14.03 3.07
C GLY A 193 -6.71 12.99 4.03
N ALA A 194 -6.77 11.73 3.62
CA ALA A 194 -7.26 10.65 4.48
C ALA A 194 -6.37 10.45 5.72
N VAL A 195 -5.04 10.50 5.57
CA VAL A 195 -4.10 10.45 6.69
C VAL A 195 -4.30 11.63 7.63
N VAL A 196 -4.44 12.86 7.09
CA VAL A 196 -4.70 14.06 7.88
C VAL A 196 -6.00 13.95 8.66
N VAL A 197 -7.08 13.43 8.05
CA VAL A 197 -8.36 13.21 8.74
C VAL A 197 -8.20 12.25 9.92
N VAL A 198 -7.51 11.13 9.72
CA VAL A 198 -7.27 10.14 10.78
C VAL A 198 -6.43 10.72 11.92
N LEU A 199 -5.36 11.47 11.59
CA LEU A 199 -4.45 12.05 12.58
C LEU A 199 -5.02 13.30 13.27
N ALA A 200 -5.99 13.98 12.68
CA ALA A 200 -6.59 15.18 13.28
C ALA A 200 -7.56 14.84 14.43
N VAL A 201 -8.16 13.64 14.42
CA VAL A 201 -9.16 13.23 15.41
C VAL A 201 -8.49 12.35 16.47
N PRO A 202 -8.35 12.82 17.73
CA PRO A 202 -7.73 12.02 18.78
C PRO A 202 -8.59 10.81 19.12
N ILE A 203 -7.95 9.63 19.14
CA ILE A 203 -8.55 8.38 19.59
C ILE A 203 -8.03 8.09 21.01
N PRO A 204 -8.90 7.74 21.99
CA PRO A 204 -8.45 7.41 23.34
C PRO A 204 -7.32 6.37 23.36
N TYR A 205 -6.33 6.57 24.24
CA TYR A 205 -5.07 5.82 24.26
C TYR A 205 -5.25 4.30 24.14
N ASN A 206 -6.12 3.72 24.96
CA ASN A 206 -6.37 2.27 24.98
C ASN A 206 -6.94 1.75 23.66
N ARG A 207 -7.76 2.55 22.96
CA ARG A 207 -8.27 2.19 21.63
C ARG A 207 -7.18 2.31 20.58
N SER A 208 -6.40 3.40 20.60
CA SER A 208 -5.26 3.59 19.70
C SER A 208 -4.28 2.44 19.79
N PHE A 209 -3.97 2.02 21.02
CA PHE A 209 -3.09 0.88 21.28
C PHE A 209 -3.66 -0.40 20.67
N LYS A 210 -4.90 -0.78 21.00
CA LYS A 210 -5.55 -1.99 20.47
C LYS A 210 -5.66 -2.00 18.94
N LEU A 211 -5.98 -0.86 18.32
CA LEU A 211 -6.08 -0.74 16.87
C LEU A 211 -4.73 -0.97 16.18
N VAL A 212 -3.65 -0.39 16.71
CA VAL A 212 -2.30 -0.61 16.19
C VAL A 212 -1.87 -2.06 16.40
N THR A 213 -2.11 -2.61 17.59
CA THR A 213 -1.85 -4.03 17.90
C THR A 213 -2.53 -4.97 16.90
N ALA A 214 -3.78 -4.69 16.54
CA ALA A 214 -4.55 -5.48 15.58
C ALA A 214 -4.15 -5.28 14.10
N ALA A 215 -3.48 -4.18 13.77
CA ALA A 215 -3.26 -3.76 12.38
C ALA A 215 -2.46 -4.80 11.56
N GLY A 216 -1.45 -5.42 12.16
CA GLY A 216 -0.64 -6.46 11.51
C GLY A 216 -1.49 -7.66 11.08
N LEU A 217 -2.32 -8.18 11.99
CA LEU A 217 -3.22 -9.31 11.74
C LEU A 217 -4.28 -8.98 10.69
N LEU A 218 -4.95 -7.83 10.83
CA LEU A 218 -6.01 -7.40 9.92
C LEU A 218 -5.51 -7.15 8.50
N ALA A 219 -4.28 -6.67 8.33
CA ALA A 219 -3.68 -6.44 7.02
C ALA A 219 -3.03 -7.70 6.40
N MET A 220 -2.91 -8.80 7.15
CA MET A 220 -2.25 -10.02 6.67
C MET A 220 -2.91 -10.63 5.41
N PRO A 221 -4.26 -10.77 5.32
CA PRO A 221 -4.89 -11.36 4.13
C PRO A 221 -4.64 -10.55 2.86
N VAL A 222 -4.71 -9.22 2.95
CA VAL A 222 -4.48 -8.34 1.79
C VAL A 222 -3.00 -8.33 1.39
N ALA A 223 -2.07 -8.43 2.35
CA ALA A 223 -0.64 -8.54 2.07
C ALA A 223 -0.31 -9.83 1.31
N CYS A 224 -0.83 -10.98 1.76
CA CYS A 224 -0.62 -12.27 1.09
C CYS A 224 -1.23 -12.29 -0.32
N TRP A 225 -2.46 -11.77 -0.48
CA TRP A 225 -3.08 -11.59 -1.80
C TRP A 225 -2.22 -10.70 -2.71
N PHE A 226 -1.73 -9.58 -2.17
CA PHE A 226 -0.92 -8.63 -2.92
C PHE A 226 0.39 -9.27 -3.39
N LEU A 227 1.09 -10.01 -2.53
CA LEU A 227 2.31 -10.74 -2.89
C LEU A 227 2.05 -11.71 -4.05
N ALA A 228 1.03 -12.56 -3.93
CA ALA A 228 0.66 -13.51 -4.98
C ALA A 228 0.33 -12.79 -6.31
N ARG A 229 -0.42 -11.69 -6.24
CA ARG A 229 -0.75 -10.89 -7.43
C ARG A 229 0.46 -10.16 -8.01
N ALA A 230 1.36 -9.68 -7.18
CA ALA A 230 2.59 -9.03 -7.61
C ALA A 230 3.54 -9.98 -8.35
N SER A 231 3.55 -11.24 -7.90
CA SER A 231 4.23 -12.37 -8.53
C SER A 231 3.60 -12.84 -9.85
N ARG A 232 2.41 -12.33 -10.21
CA ARG A 232 1.63 -12.74 -11.40
C ARG A 232 1.25 -14.23 -11.37
N LEU A 233 0.96 -14.77 -10.18
CA LEU A 233 0.45 -16.12 -10.07
C LEU A 233 -0.97 -16.20 -10.68
N PRO A 234 -1.29 -17.27 -11.41
CA PRO A 234 -2.58 -17.43 -12.07
C PRO A 234 -3.71 -17.60 -11.02
N PHE A 235 -4.94 -17.26 -11.41
CA PHE A 235 -6.11 -17.64 -10.62
C PHE A 235 -6.19 -19.17 -10.48
N PRO A 236 -6.55 -19.73 -9.31
CA PRO A 236 -7.04 -19.08 -8.08
C PRO A 236 -5.98 -18.77 -7.02
N VAL A 237 -4.68 -18.70 -7.38
CA VAL A 237 -3.61 -18.58 -6.38
C VAL A 237 -3.70 -17.30 -5.53
N PRO A 238 -4.00 -16.09 -6.05
CA PRO A 238 -4.12 -14.90 -5.21
C PRO A 238 -5.19 -14.96 -4.11
N PRO A 239 -6.45 -15.37 -4.36
CA PRO A 239 -7.42 -15.58 -3.28
C PRO A 239 -6.99 -16.71 -2.33
N LEU A 240 -6.42 -17.80 -2.83
CA LEU A 240 -5.91 -18.88 -1.96
C LEU A 240 -4.79 -18.40 -1.04
N ALA A 241 -3.93 -17.47 -1.49
CA ALA A 241 -2.90 -16.87 -0.65
C ALA A 241 -3.50 -16.01 0.49
N ALA A 242 -4.59 -15.28 0.23
CA ALA A 242 -5.33 -14.60 1.30
C ALA A 242 -5.92 -15.61 2.29
N ALA A 243 -6.55 -16.68 1.81
CA ALA A 243 -7.10 -17.72 2.67
C ALA A 243 -6.01 -18.42 3.51
N ALA A 244 -4.84 -18.68 2.93
CA ALA A 244 -3.70 -19.27 3.62
C ALA A 244 -3.18 -18.39 4.77
N SER A 245 -3.41 -17.07 4.73
CA SER A 245 -3.08 -16.21 5.87
C SER A 245 -3.85 -16.58 7.13
N LEU A 246 -5.07 -17.12 7.01
CA LEU A 246 -5.85 -17.58 8.17
C LEU A 246 -5.19 -18.79 8.84
N LEU A 247 -4.64 -19.72 8.04
CA LEU A 247 -3.92 -20.87 8.58
C LEU A 247 -2.73 -20.44 9.43
N PHE A 248 -2.02 -19.39 9.00
CA PHE A 248 -0.91 -18.82 9.76
C PHE A 248 -1.42 -18.05 10.99
N VAL A 249 -2.38 -17.15 10.81
CA VAL A 249 -2.88 -16.25 11.85
C VAL A 249 -3.53 -17.01 13.01
N PHE A 250 -4.25 -18.10 12.71
CA PHE A 250 -4.87 -18.99 13.70
C PHE A 250 -4.02 -20.22 14.03
N ASN A 251 -2.74 -20.23 13.64
CA ASN A 251 -1.87 -21.31 14.08
C ASN A 251 -1.67 -21.22 15.60
N HIS A 252 -2.20 -22.19 16.34
CA HIS A 252 -2.10 -22.25 17.79
C HIS A 252 -0.88 -23.04 18.29
N ASP A 253 -0.26 -23.85 17.43
CA ASP A 253 0.64 -24.92 17.87
C ASP A 253 2.06 -24.76 17.32
N PRO A 254 3.10 -24.87 18.15
CA PRO A 254 4.42 -25.24 17.70
C PRO A 254 4.42 -26.77 17.53
N ALA A 255 4.41 -27.27 16.30
CA ALA A 255 4.43 -28.73 16.03
C ALA A 255 5.61 -29.50 16.66
N TYR A 256 6.60 -28.81 17.26
CA TYR A 256 7.84 -29.42 17.74
C TYR A 256 8.41 -28.89 19.07
N ASN A 257 7.82 -27.89 19.74
CA ASN A 257 8.35 -27.38 21.02
C ASN A 257 7.24 -26.91 21.97
N ASN A 258 7.17 -27.52 23.17
CA ASN A 258 6.22 -27.21 24.25
C ASN A 258 6.42 -25.81 24.88
N THR A 259 6.94 -24.83 24.14
CA THR A 259 7.26 -23.46 24.60
C THR A 259 6.14 -22.44 24.38
N GLY A 260 4.99 -22.86 23.86
CA GLY A 260 3.91 -21.94 23.45
C GLY A 260 4.26 -21.22 22.15
N ASN A 261 3.25 -20.93 21.33
CA ASN A 261 3.43 -20.30 20.03
C ASN A 261 3.60 -18.77 20.16
N ILE A 262 4.78 -18.35 20.62
CA ILE A 262 5.23 -16.95 20.74
C ILE A 262 6.25 -16.54 19.66
N ILE A 263 6.32 -17.29 18.56
CA ILE A 263 7.31 -17.07 17.48
C ILE A 263 7.01 -15.77 16.68
N GLY A 264 5.81 -15.20 16.85
CA GLY A 264 5.42 -13.90 16.29
C GLY A 264 4.43 -14.01 15.12
N GLY A 265 3.59 -12.96 14.97
CA GLY A 265 2.78 -12.74 13.77
C GLY A 265 1.41 -13.43 13.72
N ASN A 266 1.16 -14.44 14.54
CA ASN A 266 -0.17 -15.05 14.70
C ASN A 266 -0.94 -14.44 15.89
N PHE A 267 -2.17 -14.89 16.12
CA PHE A 267 -3.03 -14.40 17.21
C PHE A 267 -2.38 -14.55 18.58
N THR A 268 -1.92 -15.76 18.93
CA THR A 268 -1.40 -16.06 20.28
C THR A 268 -0.16 -15.22 20.59
N SER A 269 0.77 -15.11 19.64
CA SER A 269 1.96 -14.27 19.78
C SER A 269 1.59 -12.79 19.86
N THR A 270 0.72 -12.31 18.97
CA THR A 270 0.31 -10.89 18.94
C THR A 270 -0.32 -10.49 20.27
N MET A 271 -1.19 -11.33 20.83
CA MET A 271 -1.83 -11.08 22.13
C MET A 271 -0.86 -11.19 23.31
N ALA A 272 0.23 -11.95 23.18
CA ALA A 272 1.28 -12.06 24.19
C ALA A 272 2.25 -10.87 24.21
N GLY A 273 2.20 -9.96 23.22
CA GLY A 273 3.09 -8.78 23.14
C GLY A 273 3.81 -8.63 21.80
N GLU A 274 3.81 -9.64 20.94
CA GLU A 274 4.52 -9.65 19.64
C GLU A 274 3.76 -8.92 18.51
N PHE A 275 3.05 -7.84 18.84
CA PHE A 275 2.30 -7.06 17.86
C PHE A 275 3.19 -6.25 16.92
N ALA A 276 4.34 -5.80 17.41
CA ALA A 276 5.36 -5.14 16.61
C ALA A 276 5.91 -6.09 15.53
N PHE A 277 6.15 -7.36 15.90
CA PHE A 277 6.48 -8.42 14.97
C PHE A 277 5.38 -8.63 13.94
N SER A 278 4.11 -8.71 14.36
CA SER A 278 2.97 -8.90 13.46
C SER A 278 2.88 -7.81 12.38
N ILE A 279 3.00 -6.54 12.79
CA ILE A 279 3.04 -5.42 11.85
C ILE A 279 4.26 -5.52 10.92
N GLY A 280 5.45 -5.79 11.48
CA GLY A 280 6.69 -5.94 10.73
C GLY A 280 6.62 -7.07 9.69
N LEU A 281 6.07 -8.22 10.05
CA LEU A 281 5.88 -9.36 9.15
C LEU A 281 4.92 -9.03 8.00
N THR A 282 3.79 -8.39 8.29
CA THR A 282 2.84 -7.97 7.26
C THR A 282 3.47 -6.96 6.29
N LEU A 283 4.25 -6.00 6.81
CA LEU A 283 5.04 -5.08 5.98
C LEU A 283 6.08 -5.81 5.13
N SER A 284 6.76 -6.82 5.68
CA SER A 284 7.70 -7.67 4.94
C SER A 284 7.03 -8.38 3.78
N ILE A 285 5.81 -8.90 3.94
CA ILE A 285 5.06 -9.56 2.84
C ILE A 285 4.71 -8.55 1.74
N VAL A 286 4.25 -7.35 2.11
CA VAL A 286 4.00 -6.27 1.14
C VAL A 286 5.29 -5.86 0.43
N TYR A 287 6.38 -5.69 1.16
CA TYR A 287 7.70 -5.44 0.59
C TYR A 287 8.08 -6.52 -0.42
N LEU A 288 7.90 -7.82 -0.12
CA LEU A 288 8.26 -8.90 -1.04
C LEU A 288 7.47 -8.78 -2.35
N GLY A 289 6.18 -8.41 -2.30
CA GLY A 289 5.41 -8.15 -3.52
C GLY A 289 5.99 -6.98 -4.33
N VAL A 290 6.42 -5.91 -3.66
CA VAL A 290 7.08 -4.77 -4.32
C VAL A 290 8.45 -5.19 -4.87
N ALA A 291 9.23 -5.98 -4.14
CA ALA A 291 10.55 -6.45 -4.53
C ALA A 291 10.48 -7.38 -5.76
N VAL A 292 9.52 -8.30 -5.83
CA VAL A 292 9.29 -9.14 -7.01
C VAL A 292 9.00 -8.27 -8.25
N ARG A 293 8.18 -7.23 -8.12
CA ARG A 293 7.93 -6.27 -9.21
C ARG A 293 9.16 -5.44 -9.54
N GLY A 294 9.89 -4.99 -8.52
CA GLY A 294 11.08 -4.15 -8.64
C GLY A 294 12.23 -4.87 -9.33
N LEU A 295 12.54 -6.10 -8.94
CA LEU A 295 13.56 -6.94 -9.58
C LEU A 295 13.20 -7.27 -11.04
N ARG A 296 11.92 -7.42 -11.37
CA ARG A 296 11.49 -7.65 -12.76
C ARG A 296 11.57 -6.40 -13.64
N THR A 297 11.24 -5.23 -13.11
CA THR A 297 11.02 -3.99 -13.90
C THR A 297 12.11 -2.94 -13.72
N GLY A 298 12.97 -3.07 -12.71
CA GLY A 298 13.94 -2.04 -12.29
C GLY A 298 13.32 -0.85 -11.53
N ARG A 299 11.99 -0.81 -11.35
CA ARG A 299 11.23 0.29 -10.71
C ARG A 299 11.01 0.07 -9.20
N HIS A 300 10.30 0.98 -8.55
CA HIS A 300 9.85 0.89 -7.14
C HIS A 300 10.94 0.82 -6.06
N ARG A 301 12.17 1.26 -6.36
CA ARG A 301 13.30 1.22 -5.41
C ARG A 301 13.03 1.97 -4.11
N ALA A 302 12.54 3.21 -4.21
CA ALA A 302 12.23 4.03 -3.04
C ALA A 302 11.15 3.40 -2.16
N LEU A 303 10.04 2.95 -2.77
CA LEU A 303 8.97 2.28 -2.04
C LEU A 303 9.46 0.99 -1.35
N ALA A 304 10.27 0.18 -2.05
CA ALA A 304 10.86 -1.02 -1.47
C ALA A 304 11.80 -0.69 -0.31
N ALA A 305 12.65 0.32 -0.44
CA ALA A 305 13.56 0.73 0.63
C ALA A 305 12.80 1.20 1.87
N VAL A 306 11.73 2.00 1.68
CA VAL A 306 10.87 2.46 2.79
C VAL A 306 10.13 1.28 3.45
N LEU A 307 9.54 0.37 2.68
CA LEU A 307 8.84 -0.78 3.27
C LEU A 307 9.78 -1.71 4.04
N PHE A 308 10.99 -1.95 3.54
CA PHE A 308 12.00 -2.73 4.26
C PHE A 308 12.41 -1.97 5.54
N ALA A 309 12.72 -0.68 5.45
CA ALA A 309 13.08 0.11 6.62
C ALA A 309 11.97 0.09 7.69
N LEU A 310 10.71 0.27 7.29
CA LEU A 310 9.56 0.19 8.19
C LEU A 310 9.42 -1.21 8.82
N ALA A 311 9.59 -2.28 8.04
CA ALA A 311 9.57 -3.64 8.59
C ALA A 311 10.65 -3.83 9.68
N GLY A 312 11.87 -3.33 9.44
CA GLY A 312 12.97 -3.39 10.41
C GLY A 312 12.79 -2.51 11.65
N LEU A 313 12.25 -1.30 11.47
CA LEU A 313 11.89 -0.40 12.59
C LEU A 313 10.66 -0.89 13.38
N CYS A 314 9.86 -1.79 12.80
CA CYS A 314 8.79 -2.50 13.49
C CYS A 314 9.31 -3.72 14.24
N HIS A 315 10.18 -4.55 13.65
CA HIS A 315 10.78 -5.68 14.33
C HIS A 315 12.01 -6.21 13.59
N LEU A 316 13.09 -6.49 14.32
CA LEU A 316 14.36 -6.90 13.71
C LEU A 316 14.29 -8.28 13.04
N ILE A 317 13.59 -9.26 13.64
CA ILE A 317 13.45 -10.61 13.09
C ILE A 317 12.78 -10.62 11.69
N PRO A 318 11.59 -10.01 11.47
CA PRO A 318 11.02 -9.84 10.13
C PRO A 318 11.94 -9.14 9.12
N ALA A 319 12.84 -8.27 9.57
CA ALA A 319 13.83 -7.61 8.71
C ALA A 319 14.87 -8.62 8.17
N PHE A 320 15.39 -9.50 9.02
CA PHE A 320 16.31 -10.54 8.59
C PHE A 320 15.62 -11.56 7.68
N PHE A 321 14.39 -11.95 8.00
CA PHE A 321 13.56 -12.79 7.14
C PHE A 321 13.44 -12.18 5.74
N VAL A 322 13.08 -10.89 5.66
CA VAL A 322 12.86 -10.24 4.36
C VAL A 322 14.16 -10.01 3.59
N LEU A 323 15.28 -9.79 4.29
CA LEU A 323 16.61 -9.74 3.69
C LEU A 323 16.95 -11.08 3.03
N ALA A 324 16.77 -12.19 3.75
CA ALA A 324 17.03 -13.53 3.24
C ALA A 324 16.15 -13.85 2.02
N CYS A 325 14.85 -13.55 2.09
CA CYS A 325 13.94 -13.71 0.95
C CYS A 325 14.35 -12.82 -0.24
N THR A 326 14.82 -11.60 -0.01
CA THR A 326 15.31 -10.70 -1.06
C THR A 326 16.52 -11.28 -1.78
N VAL A 327 17.47 -11.83 -1.02
CA VAL A 327 18.63 -12.54 -1.58
C VAL A 327 18.17 -13.76 -2.38
N GLY A 328 17.26 -14.57 -1.84
CA GLY A 328 16.69 -15.72 -2.53
C GLY A 328 16.01 -15.34 -3.86
N LEU A 329 15.20 -14.29 -3.88
CA LEU A 329 14.55 -13.78 -5.10
C LEU A 329 15.56 -13.38 -6.19
N PHE A 330 16.73 -12.86 -5.79
CA PHE A 330 17.80 -12.56 -6.73
C PHE A 330 18.52 -13.81 -7.23
N LEU A 331 18.81 -14.75 -6.34
CA LEU A 331 19.52 -15.99 -6.68
C LEU A 331 18.73 -16.87 -7.66
N VAL A 332 17.39 -16.85 -7.62
CA VAL A 332 16.53 -17.58 -8.57
C VAL A 332 16.76 -17.14 -10.02
N SER A 333 17.09 -15.87 -10.24
CA SER A 333 17.34 -15.37 -11.60
C SER A 333 18.25 -14.13 -11.52
N PRO A 334 19.58 -14.34 -11.43
CA PRO A 334 20.54 -13.26 -11.25
C PRO A 334 20.71 -12.43 -12.51
N GLY A 335 21.09 -11.17 -12.36
CA GLY A 335 21.36 -10.30 -13.50
C GLY A 335 21.81 -8.89 -13.09
N LYS A 336 22.56 -8.21 -13.97
CA LYS A 336 23.14 -6.88 -13.68
C LYS A 336 22.11 -5.83 -13.28
N GLY A 337 20.95 -5.80 -13.94
CA GLY A 337 19.86 -4.86 -13.62
C GLY A 337 19.25 -5.11 -12.24
N ARG A 338 19.08 -6.38 -11.87
CA ARG A 338 18.57 -6.81 -10.56
C ARG A 338 19.57 -6.55 -9.44
N PHE A 339 20.85 -6.81 -9.72
CA PHE A 339 21.93 -6.47 -8.81
C PHE A 339 21.97 -4.96 -8.54
N ARG A 340 21.89 -4.12 -9.58
CA ARG A 340 21.80 -2.65 -9.42
C ARG A 340 20.57 -2.23 -8.61
N TRP A 341 19.44 -2.90 -8.80
CA TRP A 341 18.23 -2.64 -8.00
C TRP A 341 18.48 -2.95 -6.52
N LEU A 342 19.07 -4.10 -6.21
CA LEU A 342 19.42 -4.49 -4.83
C LEU A 342 20.44 -3.55 -4.20
N ALA A 343 21.54 -3.30 -4.90
CA ALA A 343 22.65 -2.47 -4.46
C ALA A 343 22.24 -1.00 -4.22
N THR A 344 21.11 -0.56 -4.76
CA THR A 344 20.55 0.76 -4.46
C THR A 344 19.42 0.72 -3.43
N THR A 345 18.67 -0.37 -3.34
CA THR A 345 17.50 -0.46 -2.46
C THR A 345 17.87 -0.87 -1.03
N VAL A 346 18.68 -1.92 -0.87
CA VAL A 346 19.02 -2.47 0.45
C VAL A 346 19.87 -1.50 1.28
N PRO A 347 20.91 -0.84 0.72
CA PRO A 347 21.66 0.15 1.49
C PRO A 347 20.81 1.36 1.89
N VAL A 348 19.89 1.82 1.02
CA VAL A 348 18.98 2.91 1.36
C VAL A 348 18.04 2.50 2.49
N ALA A 349 17.52 1.27 2.49
CA ALA A 349 16.75 0.75 3.61
C ALA A 349 17.57 0.77 4.91
N GLY A 350 18.82 0.29 4.85
CA GLY A 350 19.74 0.32 6.01
C GLY A 350 20.03 1.73 6.52
N LEU A 351 20.22 2.71 5.63
CA LEU A 351 20.41 4.12 6.00
C LEU A 351 19.15 4.71 6.64
N LEU A 352 17.96 4.37 6.13
CA LEU A 352 16.69 4.79 6.73
C LEU A 352 16.47 4.19 8.12
N THR A 353 17.10 3.05 8.44
CA THR A 353 17.06 2.46 9.79
C THR A 353 18.25 2.82 10.66
N ALA A 354 19.28 3.46 10.11
CA ALA A 354 20.58 3.63 10.78
C ALA A 354 20.48 4.44 12.06
N PHE A 355 19.61 5.45 12.11
CA PHE A 355 19.37 6.26 13.31
C PHE A 355 18.85 5.45 14.51
N TRP A 356 18.37 4.22 14.27
CA TRP A 356 17.80 3.34 15.29
C TRP A 356 18.68 2.13 15.61
N VAL A 357 19.31 1.57 14.57
CA VAL A 357 20.06 0.31 14.68
C VAL A 357 21.54 0.55 15.01
N VAL A 358 22.07 1.73 14.70
CA VAL A 358 23.46 2.10 15.00
C VAL A 358 23.49 2.86 16.33
N PRO A 359 24.31 2.43 17.32
CA PRO A 359 24.44 3.05 18.64
C PRO A 359 24.82 4.54 18.62
#